data_AF-A0A949M815-F1
#
_entry.id   AF-A0A949M815-F1
#
_cell.length_a   1.000
_cell.length_b   1.000
_cell.length_c   1.000
_cell.angle_alpha   90.00
_cell.angle_beta   90.00
_cell.angle_gamma   90.00
#
_symmetry.space_group_name_H-M   'P 1'
#
loop_
_entity.id
_entity.type
_entity.pdbx_description
1 polymer ?
#
loop_
_entity_poly.entity_id
_entity_poly.type
_entity_poly.pdbx_seq_one_letter_code
_entity_poly.pdbx_strand_id
1 'polypeptide(L)'
;MSPPWNLNAVPVEYLAPETEGVVVDLCGEEKNVHRLEELGIRCGCKIRMLCPGETCLLAIEGKKMCLRLNSTAEILVQPLTP
;
A
#
# COMPACT_ATOMS: atom_id res chain seq x y z
N MET A 1 17.86 18.27 -3.04
CA MET A 1 17.88 16.95 -3.70
C MET A 1 16.44 16.58 -3.98
N SER A 2 16.02 16.59 -5.23
CA SER A 2 14.70 16.10 -5.63
C SER A 2 14.72 14.57 -5.61
N PRO A 3 13.68 13.87 -5.11
CA PRO A 3 13.73 12.42 -5.01
C PRO A 3 13.71 11.78 -6.41
N PRO A 4 14.31 10.58 -6.58
CA PRO A 4 14.13 9.83 -7.81
C PRO A 4 12.66 9.46 -7.86
N TRP A 5 11.91 10.02 -8.82
CA TRP A 5 10.53 9.61 -9.01
C TRP A 5 10.58 8.10 -9.26
N ASN A 6 10.00 7.32 -8.34
CA ASN A 6 9.65 5.94 -8.63
C ASN A 6 8.56 6.03 -9.71
N LEU A 7 8.99 6.09 -10.98
CA LEU A 7 8.13 6.23 -12.16
C LEU A 7 7.07 5.11 -12.27
N ASN A 8 7.16 4.09 -11.43
CA ASN A 8 6.30 2.92 -11.40
C ASN A 8 5.51 2.77 -10.09
N ALA A 9 5.46 3.81 -9.23
CA ALA A 9 4.61 3.76 -8.05
C ALA A 9 3.13 3.86 -8.45
N VAL A 10 2.31 2.98 -7.91
CA VAL A 10 0.86 2.97 -8.12
C VAL A 10 0.15 2.86 -6.77
N PRO A 11 -1.08 3.40 -6.63
CA PRO A 11 -1.94 3.09 -5.50
C PRO A 11 -2.10 1.58 -5.32
N VAL A 12 -2.08 1.10 -4.08
CA VAL A 12 -2.13 -0.33 -3.77
C VAL A 12 -3.41 -0.99 -4.32
N GLU A 13 -4.53 -0.25 -4.40
CA GLU A 13 -5.77 -0.75 -5.00
C GLU A 13 -5.66 -1.09 -6.49
N TYR A 14 -4.62 -0.62 -7.18
CA TYR A 14 -4.36 -0.93 -8.59
C TYR A 14 -3.45 -2.16 -8.77
N LEU A 15 -2.98 -2.78 -7.69
CA LEU A 15 -2.38 -4.10 -7.79
C LEU A 15 -3.42 -5.12 -8.25
N ALA A 16 -3.03 -5.99 -9.17
CA ALA A 16 -3.87 -7.10 -9.59
C ALA A 16 -4.01 -8.15 -8.46
N PRO A 17 -5.12 -8.92 -8.41
CA PRO A 17 -5.27 -10.01 -7.46
C PRO A 17 -4.07 -10.97 -7.48
N GLU A 18 -3.66 -11.44 -6.30
CA GLU A 18 -2.51 -12.33 -6.07
C GLU A 18 -1.13 -11.76 -6.47
N THR A 19 -1.05 -10.48 -6.85
CA THR A 19 0.24 -9.80 -7.10
C THR A 19 0.77 -9.07 -5.88
N GLU A 20 2.06 -8.76 -5.91
CA GLU A 20 2.80 -8.20 -4.78
C GLU A 20 3.40 -6.85 -5.13
N GLY A 21 3.59 -6.02 -4.12
CA GLY A 21 4.27 -4.73 -4.23
C GLY A 21 5.03 -4.40 -2.96
N VAL A 22 5.97 -3.47 -3.08
CA VAL A 22 6.69 -2.89 -1.94
C VAL A 22 6.15 -1.50 -1.70
N VAL A 23 5.75 -1.18 -0.47
CA VAL A 23 5.33 0.17 -0.10
C VAL A 23 6.50 1.12 -0.31
N VAL A 24 6.31 2.15 -1.11
CA VAL A 24 7.33 3.17 -1.38
C VAL A 24 6.97 4.51 -0.76
N ASP A 25 5.68 4.76 -0.52
CA ASP A 25 5.22 5.99 0.13
C ASP A 25 3.86 5.79 0.80
N LEU A 26 3.57 6.64 1.79
CA LEU A 26 2.28 6.78 2.44
C LEU A 26 1.88 8.24 2.40
N CYS A 27 0.78 8.55 1.70
CA CYS A 27 0.31 9.91 1.53
C CYS A 27 -1.02 10.11 2.26
N GLY A 28 -1.30 11.30 2.79
CA GLY A 28 -2.58 11.61 3.43
C GLY A 28 -2.45 12.47 4.68
N GLU A 29 -3.52 12.51 5.48
CA GLU A 29 -3.49 13.18 6.78
C GLU A 29 -2.59 12.41 7.77
N GLU A 30 -1.77 13.14 8.52
CA GLU A 30 -0.79 12.59 9.48
C GLU A 30 -1.38 11.53 10.41
N LYS A 31 -2.58 11.78 10.96
CA LYS A 31 -3.29 10.84 11.84
C LYS A 31 -3.58 9.49 11.17
N ASN A 32 -3.87 9.50 9.87
CA ASN A 32 -4.22 8.30 9.12
C ASN A 32 -2.96 7.57 8.66
N VAL A 33 -1.92 8.31 8.25
CA VAL A 33 -0.61 7.74 7.96
C VAL A 33 -0.05 7.04 9.19
N HIS A 34 -0.07 7.67 10.37
CA HIS A 34 0.33 7.02 11.62
C HIS A 34 -0.51 5.80 11.94
N ARG A 35 -1.82 5.84 11.68
CA ARG A 35 -2.68 4.67 11.88
C ARG A 35 -2.29 3.50 10.98
N LEU A 36 -1.88 3.76 9.73
CA LEU A 36 -1.36 2.74 8.83
C LEU A 36 -0.04 2.16 9.36
N GLU A 37 0.87 3.01 9.85
CA GLU A 37 2.13 2.58 10.47
C GLU A 37 1.92 1.70 11.70
N GLU A 38 0.97 2.04 12.58
CA GLU A 38 0.59 1.23 13.74
C GLU A 38 0.06 -0.16 13.35
N LEU A 39 -0.57 -0.27 12.18
CA LEU A 39 -1.04 -1.54 11.62
C LEU A 39 0.10 -2.35 10.95
N GLY A 40 1.32 -1.80 10.90
CA GLY A 40 2.49 -2.42 10.28
C GLY A 40 2.72 -2.04 8.81
N ILE A 41 2.00 -1.04 8.31
CA ILE A 41 2.11 -0.57 6.92
C ILE A 41 3.09 0.60 6.92
N ARG A 42 4.25 0.40 6.30
CA ARG A 42 5.34 1.39 6.27
C ARG A 42 6.18 1.19 5.02
N CYS A 43 6.91 2.21 4.59
CA CYS A 43 7.81 2.10 3.46
C CYS A 43 8.78 0.92 3.63
N GLY A 44 8.97 0.16 2.55
CA GLY A 44 9.76 -1.07 2.50
C GLY A 44 9.00 -2.35 2.85
N CYS A 45 7.78 -2.28 3.42
CA CYS A 45 7.02 -3.49 3.69
C CYS A 45 6.42 -4.08 2.40
N LYS A 46 6.37 -5.42 2.34
CA LYS A 46 5.80 -6.15 1.22
C LYS A 46 4.32 -6.40 1.45
N ILE A 47 3.52 -6.05 0.45
CA ILE A 47 2.08 -6.23 0.45
C ILE A 47 1.71 -7.15 -0.70
N ARG A 48 0.79 -8.08 -0.45
CA ARG A 48 0.10 -8.87 -1.49
C ARG A 48 -1.37 -8.43 -1.56
N MET A 49 -1.84 -8.15 -2.76
CA MET A 49 -3.25 -7.94 -3.03
C MET A 49 -3.98 -9.29 -3.01
N LEU A 50 -4.97 -9.46 -2.13
CA LEU A 50 -5.81 -10.67 -2.11
C LEU A 50 -7.16 -10.44 -2.79
N CYS A 51 -7.80 -9.29 -2.52
CA CYS A 51 -9.07 -8.92 -3.16
C CYS A 51 -9.15 -7.40 -3.33
N PRO A 52 -9.23 -6.87 -4.56
CA PRO A 52 -9.36 -5.44 -4.81
C PRO A 52 -10.80 -4.95 -4.59
N GLY A 53 -10.97 -3.64 -4.38
CA GLY A 53 -12.27 -2.98 -4.23
C GLY A 53 -12.23 -1.79 -3.26
N GLU A 54 -13.37 -1.17 -2.99
CA GLU A 54 -13.46 -0.04 -2.04
C GLU A 54 -12.99 -0.43 -0.63
N THR A 55 -13.21 -1.68 -0.25
CA THR A 55 -12.53 -2.32 0.88
C THR A 55 -11.62 -3.41 0.32
N CYS A 56 -10.31 -3.13 0.27
CA CYS A 56 -9.31 -4.07 -0.21
C CYS A 56 -8.96 -5.08 0.90
N LEU A 57 -8.77 -6.34 0.52
CA LEU A 57 -8.15 -7.35 1.37
C LEU A 57 -6.68 -7.50 0.97
N LEU A 58 -5.78 -7.22 1.90
CA LEU A 58 -4.34 -7.26 1.71
C LEU A 58 -3.70 -8.30 2.64
N ALA A 59 -2.63 -8.94 2.21
CA ALA A 59 -1.72 -9.67 3.08
C ALA A 59 -0.43 -8.87 3.27
N ILE A 60 -0.09 -8.59 4.53
CA ILE A 60 1.06 -7.77 4.93
C ILE A 60 1.82 -8.54 5.99
N GLU A 61 3.08 -8.89 5.73
CA GLU A 61 3.91 -9.71 6.62
C GLU A 61 3.19 -10.98 7.14
N GLY A 62 2.40 -11.63 6.27
CA GLY A 62 1.63 -12.84 6.60
C GLY A 62 0.32 -12.62 7.36
N LYS A 63 -0.04 -11.38 7.70
CA LYS A 63 -1.34 -11.02 8.29
C LYS A 63 -2.31 -10.53 7.22
N LYS A 64 -3.54 -11.00 7.26
CA LYS A 64 -4.63 -10.51 6.38
C LYS A 64 -5.30 -9.30 7.02
N MET A 65 -5.45 -8.22 6.26
CA MET A 65 -6.09 -6.99 6.71
C MET A 65 -7.11 -6.51 5.68
N CYS A 66 -8.33 -6.25 6.14
CA CYS A 66 -9.33 -5.52 5.37
C CYS A 66 -9.12 -4.02 5.61
N LEU A 67 -8.76 -3.29 4.57
CA LEU A 67 -8.58 -1.84 4.63
C LEU A 67 -9.58 -1.17 3.72
N ARG A 68 -10.27 -0.16 4.25
CA ARG A 68 -11.00 0.79 3.43
C ARG A 68 -10.05 1.94 3.14
N LEU A 69 -9.49 1.93 1.93
CA LEU A 69 -8.67 3.01 1.43
C LEU A 69 -9.64 4.14 1.09
N ASN A 70 -9.78 5.08 2.02
CA ASN A 70 -10.61 6.26 1.84
C ASN A 70 -9.75 7.41 1.29
N SER A 71 -10.35 8.53 0.95
CA SER A 71 -9.62 9.70 0.42
C SER A 71 -8.66 10.38 1.41
N THR A 72 -8.46 9.83 2.61
CA THR A 72 -7.71 10.47 3.70
C THR A 72 -6.33 9.85 3.96
N ALA A 73 -6.05 8.68 3.39
CA ALA A 73 -4.70 8.14 3.25
C ALA A 73 -4.60 7.14 2.09
N GLU A 74 -3.47 7.16 1.39
CA GLU A 74 -3.16 6.36 0.21
C GLU A 74 -1.84 5.61 0.42
N ILE A 75 -1.81 4.34 -0.01
CA ILE A 75 -0.62 3.49 0.07
C ILE A 75 -0.06 3.39 -1.34
N LEU A 76 1.12 3.96 -1.58
CA LEU A 76 1.80 3.83 -2.87
C LEU A 76 2.76 2.66 -2.82
N VAL A 77 2.66 1.79 -3.82
CA VAL A 77 3.49 0.61 -3.96
C VAL A 77 4.22 0.61 -5.29
N GLN A 78 5.44 0.08 -5.28
CA GLN A 78 6.08 -0.38 -6.50
C GLN A 78 5.68 -1.84 -6.73
N PRO A 79 4.95 -2.16 -7.83
CA PRO A 79 4.63 -3.54 -8.15
C PRO A 79 5.90 -4.37 -8.32
N LEU A 80 5.91 -5.55 -7.70
CA LEU A 80 6.90 -6.57 -8.00
C LEU A 80 6.39 -7.31 -9.23
N THR A 81 6.97 -7.04 -10.38
CA THR A 81 6.75 -7.89 -11.56
C THR A 81 7.13 -9.33 -11.21
N PRO A 82 6.36 -10.34 -11.65
CA PRO A 82 6.83 -11.72 -11.64
C PRO A 82 8.13 -11.90 -12.46
#